data_AF-A0A0M9DIJ3-F1
#
_entry.id   AF-A0A0M9DIJ3-F1
#
_cell.length_a   1.000
_cell.length_b   1.000
_cell.length_c   1.000
_cell.angle_alpha   90.00
_cell.angle_beta   90.00
_cell.angle_gamma   90.00
#
_symmetry.space_group_name_H-M   'P 1'
#
loop_
_entity.id
_entity.type
_entity.pdbx_description
1 polymer ?
#
loop_
_entity_poly.entity_id
_entity_poly.type
_entity_poly.pdbx_seq_one_letter_code
_entity_poly.pdbx_strand_id
1 'polypeptide(L)'
;MLGSKVQSIYIAVGIREDGSKEVLGYTIAPTESAYNWQELLEELKDRGVEDVLLFVSDGLKGMADAVFNVFPKAKYQVCLVHVARNIMHKVRVEDRKEVCEDFKTIHQAKDAEAAKKALETFCEKWGKSYKKVTQSTFRHTLSHRLQSGPCEARRNV
;
A
#
# COMPACT_ATOMS: atom_id res chain seq x y z
N MET A 1 -17.30 -21.79 -26.78
CA MET A 1 -16.88 -21.49 -25.39
C MET A 1 -16.44 -20.04 -25.36
N LEU A 2 -17.27 -19.12 -24.87
CA LEU A 2 -16.83 -17.74 -24.59
C LEU A 2 -16.04 -17.80 -23.29
N GLY A 3 -14.71 -17.84 -23.39
CA GLY A 3 -13.85 -17.72 -22.21
C GLY A 3 -14.09 -16.35 -21.59
N SER A 4 -14.51 -16.30 -20.32
CA SER A 4 -14.65 -15.04 -19.59
C SER A 4 -13.34 -14.26 -19.69
N LYS A 5 -13.37 -13.09 -20.35
CA LYS A 5 -12.28 -12.13 -20.27
C LYS A 5 -12.20 -11.65 -18.83
N VAL A 6 -11.10 -11.96 -18.14
CA VAL A 6 -10.81 -11.39 -16.83
C VAL A 6 -10.57 -9.89 -17.03
N GLN A 7 -11.32 -9.06 -16.31
CA GLN A 7 -11.17 -7.61 -16.30
C GLN A 7 -10.84 -7.15 -14.89
N SER A 8 -10.09 -6.06 -14.79
CA SER A 8 -9.75 -5.43 -13.51
C SER A 8 -10.65 -4.21 -13.31
N ILE A 9 -11.22 -4.09 -12.11
CA ILE A 9 -11.96 -2.91 -11.69
C ILE A 9 -11.07 -2.12 -10.75
N TYR A 10 -10.86 -0.85 -11.11
CA TYR A 10 -10.10 0.12 -10.36
C TYR A 10 -11.08 0.97 -9.59
N ILE A 11 -10.89 1.11 -8.28
CA ILE A 11 -11.79 1.90 -7.43
C ILE A 11 -10.94 2.85 -6.60
N ALA A 12 -11.20 4.15 -6.74
CA ALA A 12 -10.63 5.18 -5.88
C ALA A 12 -11.62 5.53 -4.77
N VAL A 13 -11.18 5.37 -3.52
CA VAL A 13 -11.96 5.72 -2.33
C VAL A 13 -11.26 6.86 -1.60
N GLY A 14 -11.97 7.96 -1.42
CA GLY A 14 -11.52 9.13 -0.68
C GLY A 14 -11.92 9.03 0.79
N ILE A 15 -11.10 9.64 1.65
CA ILE A 15 -11.42 9.88 3.06
C ILE A 15 -11.32 11.39 3.28
N ARG A 16 -12.43 12.01 3.69
CA ARG A 16 -12.50 13.45 3.96
C ARG A 16 -11.95 13.78 5.34
N GLU A 17 -11.76 15.07 5.62
CA GLU A 17 -11.26 15.57 6.91
C GLU A 17 -12.15 15.18 8.10
N ASP A 18 -13.46 15.03 7.86
CA ASP A 18 -14.43 14.57 8.84
C ASP A 18 -14.41 13.04 9.06
N GLY A 19 -13.55 12.32 8.36
CA GLY A 19 -13.42 10.86 8.41
C GLY A 19 -14.45 10.10 7.58
N SER A 20 -15.37 10.78 6.88
CA SER A 20 -16.31 10.15 5.97
C SER A 20 -15.59 9.55 4.76
N LYS A 21 -16.12 8.43 4.26
CA LYS A 21 -15.58 7.70 3.11
C LYS A 21 -16.49 7.89 1.92
N GLU A 22 -15.91 8.15 0.77
CA GLU A 22 -16.65 8.27 -0.48
C GLU A 22 -15.94 7.55 -1.62
N VAL A 23 -16.72 6.99 -2.54
CA VAL A 23 -16.17 6.48 -3.80
C VAL A 23 -15.98 7.66 -4.72
N LEU A 24 -14.72 7.99 -5.01
CA LEU A 24 -14.37 9.12 -5.87
C LEU A 24 -14.58 8.76 -7.34
N GLY A 25 -14.24 7.54 -7.74
CA GLY A 25 -14.39 7.09 -9.12
C GLY A 25 -14.00 5.63 -9.29
N TYR A 26 -14.33 5.07 -10.45
CA TYR A 26 -13.90 3.74 -10.84
C TYR A 26 -13.70 3.66 -12.35
N THR A 27 -12.82 2.77 -12.79
CA THR A 27 -12.67 2.42 -14.20
C THR A 27 -12.54 0.91 -14.36
N ILE A 28 -12.95 0.39 -15.52
CA ILE A 28 -12.85 -1.03 -15.87
C ILE A 28 -11.86 -1.14 -17.02
N ALA A 29 -10.78 -1.87 -16.80
CA ALA A 29 -9.76 -2.07 -17.82
C ALA A 29 -9.47 -3.57 -18.04
N PRO A 30 -9.06 -3.97 -19.26
CA PRO A 30 -8.77 -5.36 -19.58
C PRO A 30 -7.51 -5.89 -18.87
N THR A 31 -6.60 -5.01 -18.47
CA THR A 31 -5.34 -5.38 -17.81
C THR A 31 -4.99 -4.39 -16.71
N GLU A 32 -4.34 -4.87 -15.66
CA GLU A 32 -3.80 -4.01 -14.63
C GLU A 32 -2.55 -3.24 -15.12
N SER A 33 -2.67 -1.93 -15.24
CA SER A 33 -1.57 -1.02 -15.60
C SER A 33 -1.59 0.26 -14.75
N ALA A 34 -0.40 0.85 -14.56
CA ALA A 34 -0.25 2.18 -13.96
C ALA A 34 -0.81 3.30 -14.87
N TYR A 35 -0.87 3.07 -16.18
CA TYR A 35 -1.47 3.98 -17.14
C TYR A 35 -2.96 4.20 -16.85
N ASN A 36 -3.72 3.11 -16.66
CA ASN A 36 -5.15 3.21 -16.32
C ASN A 36 -5.38 3.92 -14.98
N TRP A 37 -4.45 3.78 -14.02
CA TRP A 37 -4.49 4.53 -12.77
C TRP A 37 -4.25 6.01 -13.01
N GLN A 38 -3.26 6.38 -13.85
CA GLN A 38 -3.00 7.76 -14.17
C GLN A 38 -4.21 8.43 -14.82
N GLU A 39 -4.84 7.78 -15.80
CA GLU A 39 -6.08 8.29 -16.43
C GLU A 39 -7.18 8.52 -15.39
N LEU A 40 -7.46 7.55 -14.51
CA LEU A 40 -8.44 7.72 -13.44
C LEU A 40 -8.07 8.89 -12.51
N LEU A 41 -6.80 9.05 -12.15
CA LEU A 41 -6.34 10.15 -11.29
C LEU A 41 -6.49 11.52 -11.96
N GLU A 42 -6.22 11.62 -13.27
CA GLU A 42 -6.43 12.83 -14.06
C GLU A 42 -7.92 13.18 -14.11
N GLU A 43 -8.81 12.21 -14.34
CA GLU A 43 -10.26 12.43 -14.27
C GLU A 43 -10.73 12.93 -12.89
N LEU A 44 -10.16 12.39 -11.81
CA LEU A 44 -10.49 12.87 -10.46
C LEU A 44 -10.04 14.31 -10.24
N LYS A 45 -8.86 14.68 -10.75
CA LYS A 45 -8.35 16.05 -10.69
C LYS A 45 -9.23 17.02 -11.49
N ASP A 46 -9.62 16.64 -12.70
CA ASP A 46 -10.51 17.44 -13.56
C ASP A 46 -11.90 17.66 -12.93
N ARG A 47 -12.34 16.71 -12.09
CA ARG A 47 -13.57 16.82 -11.29
C ARG A 47 -13.42 17.68 -10.03
N GLY A 48 -12.23 18.24 -9.78
CA GLY A 48 -11.96 19.15 -8.68
C GLY A 48 -11.37 18.49 -7.43
N VAL A 49 -10.87 17.25 -7.51
CA VAL A 49 -10.06 16.69 -6.41
C VAL A 49 -8.71 17.41 -6.38
N GLU A 50 -8.45 18.11 -5.29
CA GLU A 50 -7.22 18.86 -5.05
C GLU A 50 -6.62 18.48 -3.68
N ASP A 51 -5.36 18.89 -3.44
CA ASP A 51 -4.69 18.79 -2.15
C ASP A 51 -4.74 17.42 -1.42
N VAL A 52 -4.53 16.34 -2.18
CA VAL A 52 -4.46 14.99 -1.57
C VAL A 52 -3.22 14.86 -0.68
N LEU A 53 -3.43 14.60 0.61
CA LEU A 53 -2.34 14.45 1.59
C LEU A 53 -1.58 13.13 1.47
N LEU A 54 -2.30 12.03 1.25
CA LEU A 54 -1.75 10.68 1.23
C LEU A 54 -2.54 9.79 0.26
N PHE A 55 -1.83 9.19 -0.70
CA PHE A 55 -2.32 8.07 -1.49
C PHE A 55 -1.82 6.75 -0.93
N VAL A 56 -2.74 5.79 -0.81
CA VAL A 56 -2.44 4.41 -0.39
C VAL A 56 -2.91 3.44 -1.47
N SER A 57 -1.99 2.66 -2.05
CA SER A 57 -2.31 1.64 -3.06
C SER A 57 -1.66 0.30 -2.72
N ASP A 58 -1.93 -0.74 -3.49
CA ASP A 58 -1.34 -2.08 -3.31
C ASP A 58 0.16 -2.16 -3.67
N GLY A 59 0.74 -1.12 -4.25
CA GLY A 59 2.14 -1.07 -4.65
C GLY A 59 2.43 -1.56 -6.07
N LEU A 60 1.44 -1.51 -6.97
CA LEU A 60 1.64 -1.73 -8.40
C LEU A 60 2.84 -0.95 -8.95
N LYS A 61 3.63 -1.58 -9.82
CA LYS A 61 4.80 -0.94 -10.44
C LYS A 61 4.36 0.28 -11.27
N GLY A 62 4.98 1.43 -11.03
CA GLY A 62 4.64 2.69 -11.70
C GLY A 62 3.49 3.46 -11.04
N MET A 63 2.84 2.92 -10.01
CA MET A 63 1.73 3.60 -9.33
C MET A 63 2.18 4.87 -8.59
N ALA A 64 3.35 4.84 -7.95
CA ALA A 64 3.90 6.02 -7.30
C ALA A 64 4.17 7.15 -8.32
N ASP A 65 4.74 6.79 -9.48
CA ASP A 65 5.02 7.74 -10.55
C ASP A 65 3.71 8.33 -11.11
N ALA A 66 2.69 7.50 -11.35
CA ALA A 66 1.36 7.95 -11.77
C ALA A 66 0.74 8.93 -10.76
N VAL A 67 0.84 8.64 -9.46
CA VAL A 67 0.37 9.55 -8.40
C VAL A 67 1.12 10.87 -8.42
N PHE A 68 2.46 10.86 -8.47
CA PHE A 68 3.26 12.08 -8.43
C PHE A 68 3.12 12.93 -9.70
N ASN A 69 2.82 12.31 -10.84
CA ASN A 69 2.51 13.04 -12.08
C ASN A 69 1.24 13.89 -11.95
N VAL A 70 0.20 13.36 -11.29
CA VAL A 70 -1.10 14.05 -11.17
C VAL A 70 -1.16 14.94 -9.91
N PHE A 71 -0.67 14.41 -8.79
CA PHE A 71 -0.69 14.99 -7.44
C PHE A 71 0.73 15.06 -6.85
N PRO A 72 1.60 15.97 -7.32
CA PRO A 72 3.02 16.00 -6.97
C PRO A 72 3.30 16.31 -5.49
N LYS A 73 2.35 16.94 -4.78
CA LYS A 73 2.47 17.24 -3.34
C LYS A 73 2.01 16.10 -2.44
N ALA A 74 1.32 15.10 -2.98
CA ALA A 74 0.79 14.01 -2.19
C ALA A 74 1.91 13.12 -1.66
N LYS A 75 1.75 12.59 -0.44
CA LYS A 75 2.56 11.46 0.02
C LYS A 75 2.02 10.18 -0.60
N TYR A 76 2.90 9.20 -0.78
CA TYR A 76 2.51 7.88 -1.25
C TYR A 76 2.90 6.83 -0.22
N GLN A 77 2.06 5.81 -0.05
CA GLN A 77 2.32 4.66 0.80
C GLN A 77 1.77 3.39 0.17
N VAL A 78 2.48 2.28 0.36
CA VAL A 78 1.94 0.95 0.03
C VAL A 78 1.07 0.44 1.17
N CYS A 79 -0.11 -0.06 0.81
CA CYS A 79 -1.12 -0.58 1.71
C CYS A 79 -0.58 -1.77 2.50
N LEU A 80 -0.43 -1.60 3.81
CA LEU A 80 0.12 -2.62 4.70
C LEU A 80 -0.75 -3.88 4.75
N VAL A 81 -2.06 -3.76 4.50
CA VAL A 81 -2.97 -4.91 4.37
C VAL A 81 -2.61 -5.75 3.15
N HIS A 82 -2.31 -5.11 2.02
CA HIS A 82 -1.83 -5.81 0.82
C HIS A 82 -0.45 -6.42 1.02
N VAL A 83 0.44 -5.73 1.74
CA VAL A 83 1.75 -6.29 2.12
C VAL A 83 1.56 -7.55 2.98
N ALA A 84 0.75 -7.49 4.04
CA ALA A 84 0.46 -8.64 4.89
C ALA A 84 -0.16 -9.81 4.10
N ARG A 85 -1.09 -9.53 3.18
CA ARG A 85 -1.67 -10.54 2.29
C ARG A 85 -0.62 -11.18 1.38
N ASN A 86 0.24 -10.37 0.78
CA ASN A 86 1.34 -10.83 -0.07
C ASN A 86 2.34 -11.69 0.71
N ILE A 87 2.60 -11.38 1.99
CA ILE A 87 3.40 -12.21 2.89
C ILE A 87 2.73 -13.57 3.08
N MET A 88 1.43 -13.60 3.46
CA MET A 88 0.70 -14.85 3.71
C MET A 88 0.67 -15.80 2.50
N HIS A 89 0.64 -15.27 1.29
CA HIS A 89 0.68 -16.06 0.06
C HIS A 89 2.05 -16.69 -0.23
N LYS A 90 3.12 -16.17 0.38
CA LYS A 90 4.52 -16.58 0.11
C LYS A 90 5.15 -17.41 1.23
N VAL A 91 4.42 -17.64 2.33
CA VAL A 91 4.89 -18.43 3.48
C VAL A 91 4.04 -19.69 3.68
N ARG A 92 4.60 -20.67 4.38
CA ARG A 92 3.90 -21.91 4.75
C ARG A 92 2.71 -21.59 5.65
N VAL A 93 1.65 -22.39 5.58
CA VAL A 93 0.42 -22.19 6.36
C VAL A 93 0.69 -22.14 7.86
N GLU A 94 1.57 -23.01 8.35
CA GLU A 94 2.00 -23.10 9.75
C GLU A 94 2.65 -21.79 10.25
N ASP A 95 3.46 -21.16 9.40
CA ASP A 95 4.21 -19.95 9.75
C ASP A 95 3.39 -18.66 9.60
N ARG A 96 2.24 -18.69 8.88
CA ARG A 96 1.45 -17.48 8.56
C ARG A 96 1.14 -16.64 9.78
N LYS A 97 0.69 -17.29 10.86
CA LYS A 97 0.31 -16.58 12.09
C LYS A 97 1.50 -15.84 12.67
N GLU A 98 2.62 -16.53 12.83
CA GLU A 98 3.82 -15.97 13.45
C GLU A 98 4.45 -14.87 12.59
N VAL A 99 4.61 -15.08 11.29
CA VAL A 99 5.15 -14.07 10.37
C VAL A 99 4.28 -12.81 10.36
N CYS A 100 2.95 -12.95 10.41
CA CYS A 100 2.05 -11.81 10.46
C CYS A 100 2.11 -11.05 11.80
N GLU A 101 2.26 -11.74 12.93
CA GLU A 101 2.48 -11.07 14.22
C GLU A 101 3.82 -10.33 14.24
N ASP A 102 4.89 -10.93 13.73
CA ASP A 102 6.17 -10.25 13.62
C ASP A 102 6.09 -9.04 12.68
N PHE A 103 5.40 -9.16 11.54
CA PHE A 103 5.17 -8.02 10.64
C PHE A 103 4.37 -6.90 11.29
N LYS A 104 3.41 -7.22 12.18
CA LYS A 104 2.65 -6.21 12.92
C LYS A 104 3.54 -5.35 13.80
N THR A 105 4.57 -5.93 14.42
CA THR A 105 5.52 -5.18 15.26
C THR A 105 6.17 -4.03 14.49
N ILE A 106 6.41 -4.21 13.19
CA ILE A 106 7.06 -3.22 12.32
C ILE A 106 6.16 -2.02 12.12
N HIS A 107 4.88 -2.22 11.82
CA HIS A 107 3.95 -1.12 11.52
C HIS A 107 3.22 -0.58 12.75
N GLN A 108 3.27 -1.27 13.89
CA GLN A 108 2.78 -0.79 15.18
C GLN A 108 3.90 -0.15 16.03
N ALA A 109 5.15 -0.15 15.55
CA ALA A 109 6.24 0.50 16.25
C ALA A 109 5.95 2.00 16.50
N LYS A 110 6.39 2.47 17.68
CA LYS A 110 6.11 3.81 18.22
C LYS A 110 6.77 4.93 17.42
N ASP A 111 7.95 4.65 16.87
CA ASP A 111 8.76 5.59 16.12
C ASP A 111 9.52 4.90 14.99
N ALA A 112 10.20 5.70 14.18
CA ALA A 112 10.96 5.28 13.01
C ALA A 112 12.11 4.33 13.36
N GLU A 113 12.82 4.57 14.46
CA GLU A 113 13.97 3.75 14.87
C GLU A 113 13.51 2.38 15.40
N ALA A 114 12.44 2.36 16.19
CA ALA A 114 11.80 1.12 16.61
C ALA A 114 11.26 0.31 15.41
N ALA A 115 10.72 0.99 14.39
CA ALA A 115 10.26 0.33 13.17
C ALA A 115 11.42 -0.29 12.37
N LYS A 116 12.57 0.42 12.25
CA LYS A 116 13.78 -0.11 11.61
C LYS A 116 14.29 -1.34 12.35
N LYS A 117 14.42 -1.25 13.67
CA LYS A 117 14.90 -2.38 14.50
C LYS A 117 13.98 -3.59 14.37
N ALA A 118 12.65 -3.38 14.42
CA ALA A 118 11.67 -4.44 14.21
C ALA A 118 11.80 -5.06 12.80
N LEU A 119 12.06 -4.25 11.77
CA LEU A 119 12.28 -4.74 10.41
C LEU A 119 13.58 -5.56 10.29
N GLU A 120 14.65 -5.15 10.95
CA GLU A 120 15.91 -5.91 11.02
C GLU A 120 15.68 -7.27 11.68
N THR A 121 15.06 -7.30 12.86
CA THR A 121 14.71 -8.55 13.56
C THR A 121 13.82 -9.45 12.69
N PHE A 122 12.83 -8.88 12.00
CA PHE A 122 12.00 -9.62 11.05
C PHE A 122 12.82 -10.24 9.91
N CYS A 123 13.76 -9.48 9.35
CA CYS A 123 14.64 -9.93 8.28
C CYS A 123 15.61 -11.02 8.73
N GLU A 124 16.15 -10.93 9.95
CA GLU A 124 17.05 -11.93 10.52
C GLU A 124 16.33 -13.26 10.74
N LYS A 125 15.14 -13.22 11.34
CA LYS A 125 14.33 -14.40 11.65
C LYS A 125 13.84 -15.10 10.38
N TRP A 126 13.24 -14.36 9.47
CA TRP A 126 12.57 -14.94 8.29
C TRP A 126 13.43 -14.95 7.02
N GLY A 127 14.60 -14.30 7.02
CA GLY A 127 15.42 -14.14 5.82
C GLY A 127 16.00 -15.43 5.26
N LYS A 128 16.25 -16.43 6.13
CA LYS A 128 16.72 -17.76 5.71
C LYS A 128 15.61 -18.57 5.04
N SER A 129 14.43 -18.63 5.65
CA SER A 129 13.29 -19.41 5.18
C SER A 129 12.53 -18.73 4.03
N TYR A 130 12.43 -17.40 4.06
CA TYR A 130 11.57 -16.60 3.19
C TYR A 130 12.28 -15.37 2.61
N LYS A 131 13.43 -15.58 1.96
CA LYS A 131 14.24 -14.51 1.35
C LYS A 131 13.45 -13.54 0.46
N LYS A 132 12.50 -14.03 -0.34
CA LYS A 132 11.65 -13.18 -1.20
C LYS A 132 10.68 -12.31 -0.41
N VAL A 133 10.23 -12.79 0.76
CA VAL A 133 9.35 -12.02 1.65
C VAL A 133 10.14 -10.90 2.29
N THR A 134 11.31 -11.19 2.87
CA THR A 134 12.13 -10.17 3.54
C THR A 134 12.61 -9.10 2.56
N GLN A 135 13.03 -9.49 1.34
CA GLN A 135 13.38 -8.52 0.28
C GLN A 135 12.19 -7.62 -0.13
N SER A 136 11.00 -8.21 -0.29
CA SER A 136 9.78 -7.47 -0.62
C SER A 136 9.39 -6.51 0.51
N THR A 137 9.33 -7.00 1.74
CA THR A 137 8.97 -6.22 2.93
C THR A 137 9.97 -5.09 3.16
N PHE A 138 11.26 -5.35 3.02
CA PHE A 138 12.31 -4.33 3.12
C PHE A 138 12.11 -3.20 2.11
N ARG A 139 11.86 -3.53 0.84
CA ARG A 139 11.60 -2.55 -0.23
C ARG A 139 10.38 -1.68 0.04
N HIS A 140 9.29 -2.27 0.55
CA HIS A 140 8.03 -1.57 0.76
C HIS A 140 7.96 -0.79 2.08
N THR A 141 8.69 -1.22 3.11
CA THR A 141 8.57 -0.66 4.46
C THR A 141 9.53 0.49 4.71
N LEU A 142 10.71 0.48 4.07
CA LEU A 142 11.68 1.58 4.18
C LEU A 142 11.36 2.79 3.32
N SER A 143 10.59 2.64 2.23
CA SER A 143 10.41 3.73 1.28
C SER A 143 9.47 4.85 1.76
N HIS A 144 8.64 4.63 2.79
CA HIS A 144 7.63 5.64 3.17
C HIS A 144 7.52 5.96 4.67
N ARG A 145 7.62 4.98 5.59
CA ARG A 145 7.46 5.25 7.04
C ARG A 145 8.60 6.10 7.65
N LEU A 146 9.76 6.17 6.99
CA LEU A 146 10.91 6.95 7.46
C LEU A 146 10.94 8.40 6.97
N GLN A 147 10.07 8.77 6.01
CA GLN A 147 9.99 10.14 5.47
C GLN A 147 8.67 10.82 5.82
N SER A 148 7.60 10.05 6.05
CA SER A 148 6.38 10.56 6.67
C SER A 148 6.45 10.28 8.16
N GLY A 149 6.49 11.32 9.00
CA GLY A 149 6.34 11.22 10.46
C GLY A 149 5.11 10.41 10.90
N PRO A 150 4.87 10.25 12.22
CA PRO A 150 3.87 9.31 12.73
C PRO A 150 2.54 9.49 11.99
N CYS A 151 2.12 8.42 11.31
CA CYS A 151 0.74 8.28 10.87
C CYS A 151 -0.08 8.12 12.14
N GLU A 152 -0.44 9.24 12.75
CA GLU A 152 -1.62 9.32 13.60
C GLU A 152 -2.83 9.10 12.69
N ALA A 153 -3.03 7.85 12.27
CA ALA A 153 -4.37 7.35 12.08
C ALA A 153 -5.02 7.51 13.46
N ARG A 154 -5.63 8.69 13.69
CA ARG A 154 -6.35 9.00 14.92
C ARG A 154 -7.38 7.91 15.12
N ARG A 155 -7.01 6.91 15.93
CA ARG A 155 -7.97 6.14 16.71
C ARG A 155 -8.41 7.09 17.81
N ASN A 156 -9.37 7.95 17.49
CA ASN A 156 -10.17 8.60 18.51
C ASN A 156 -11.62 8.19 18.24
N VAL A 157 -12.02 7.19 19.02
CA VAL A 157 -13.38 6.73 19.39
C VAL A 157 -14.29 6.29 18.24
#